data_AF-A0AA44ZSD3-F1
#
_entry.id   AF-A0AA44ZSD3-F1
#
_cell.length_a   1.000
_cell.length_b   1.000
_cell.length_c   1.000
_cell.angle_alpha   90.00
_cell.angle_beta   90.00
_cell.angle_gamma   90.00
#
_symmetry.space_group_name_H-M   'P 1'
#
loop_
_entity.id
_entity.type
_entity.pdbx_description
1 polymer ?
#
loop_
_entity_poly.entity_id
_entity_poly.type
_entity_poly.pdbx_seq_one_letter_code
_entity_poly.pdbx_strand_id
1 'polypeptide(L)'
;MQQLIMTDLLAGLNQRSHEWHLLGSLALPVRPHPDDPWPETMRPSQTGPHPAYCMPRTAFDLDLFAHSLRHRDAHDYGREVLAAIHDIAPPISQPGRTSTVGLGGLLRYSANALTVHDSGQVMGTLNAQPVDDRYGPRRTVAVADPIVVEIDIKPPSKMVYVGPPDVSHRSVTALDLPGLMPVRPTLFPISNQIADKLVLLTGPPTSLRGNNTTAWHRYKDLIDLHYLISTCRVDGDLLRQAVATNWNWNRMDAERLPVPYRVYGQSPLATPDERQIPWEAEIDALRHQWPQLRAYPHFSAMVDTISHFTAELSASESSRWRPGQGWESDPTAAARGAQRALYAREDRERAARTQHTSTTPPPAAGPQQLGGPDRTRGRGLRP
;
A
#
# COMPACT_ATOMS: atom_id res chain seq x y z
N MET A 1 -11.97 14.21 -4.77
CA MET A 1 -12.26 14.29 -3.32
C MET A 1 -11.62 13.13 -2.57
N GLN A 2 -11.92 11.86 -2.88
CA GLN A 2 -11.32 10.71 -2.17
C GLN A 2 -9.79 10.72 -2.08
N GLN A 3 -9.07 11.03 -3.17
CA GLN A 3 -7.61 11.16 -3.13
C GLN A 3 -7.11 12.22 -2.12
N LEU A 4 -7.82 13.36 -1.98
CA LEU A 4 -7.48 14.37 -0.98
C LEU A 4 -7.66 13.83 0.43
N ILE A 5 -8.77 13.13 0.67
CA ILE A 5 -9.07 12.48 1.95
C ILE A 5 -7.99 11.45 2.30
N MET A 6 -7.65 10.55 1.36
CA MET A 6 -6.60 9.55 1.56
C MET A 6 -5.23 10.21 1.83
N THR A 7 -4.94 11.32 1.15
CA THR A 7 -3.69 12.08 1.35
C THR A 7 -3.63 12.72 2.74
N ASP A 8 -4.74 13.28 3.22
CA ASP A 8 -4.86 13.89 4.55
C ASP A 8 -4.80 12.84 5.67
N LEU A 9 -5.47 11.69 5.48
CA LEU A 9 -5.34 10.54 6.38
C LEU A 9 -3.89 10.04 6.47
N LEU A 10 -3.20 9.92 5.34
CA LEU A 10 -1.78 9.56 5.29
C LEU A 10 -0.91 10.59 6.02
N ALA A 11 -1.18 11.89 5.84
CA ALA A 11 -0.47 12.94 6.56
C ALA A 11 -0.66 12.80 8.09
N GLY A 12 -1.90 12.56 8.53
CA GLY A 12 -2.21 12.35 9.94
C GLY A 12 -1.52 11.11 10.54
N LEU A 13 -1.40 10.03 9.77
CA LEU A 13 -0.63 8.84 10.18
C LEU A 13 0.88 9.12 10.26
N ASN A 14 1.43 9.87 9.30
CA ASN A 14 2.86 10.19 9.23
C ASN A 14 3.33 11.23 10.26
N GLN A 15 2.43 12.02 10.84
CA GLN A 15 2.77 12.91 11.97
C GLN A 15 3.00 12.16 13.29
N ARG A 16 2.86 10.83 13.30
CA ARG A 16 2.93 9.99 14.51
C ARG A 16 4.15 9.08 14.52
N SER A 17 4.19 8.22 15.53
CA SER A 17 5.33 7.38 15.92
C SER A 17 5.75 6.31 14.92
N HIS A 18 4.90 5.98 13.94
CA HIS A 18 5.18 4.90 13.00
C HIS A 18 5.66 5.45 11.65
N GLU A 19 6.68 4.78 11.12
CA GLU A 19 7.10 4.96 9.73
C GLU A 19 6.14 4.20 8.81
N TRP A 20 5.31 4.93 8.06
CA TRP A 20 4.36 4.38 7.10
C TRP A 20 4.91 4.43 5.70
N HIS A 21 4.90 3.29 5.01
CA HIS A 21 5.23 3.22 3.60
C HIS A 21 3.95 3.17 2.78
N LEU A 22 3.81 4.11 1.85
CA LEU A 22 2.71 4.13 0.90
C LEU A 22 2.95 3.11 -0.21
N LEU A 23 1.89 2.37 -0.54
CA LEU A 23 1.88 1.47 -1.69
C LEU A 23 0.59 1.58 -2.51
N GLY A 24 0.40 0.66 -3.46
CA GLY A 24 -0.76 0.65 -4.34
C GLY A 24 -0.78 1.81 -5.34
N SER A 25 -1.96 2.04 -5.93
CA SER A 25 -2.15 3.00 -7.03
C SER A 25 -2.00 4.46 -6.59
N LEU A 26 -2.21 4.75 -5.30
CA LEU A 26 -2.02 6.10 -4.73
C LEU A 26 -0.55 6.53 -4.71
N ALA A 27 0.40 5.59 -4.69
CA ALA A 27 1.84 5.87 -4.75
C ALA A 27 2.30 6.30 -6.15
N LEU A 28 1.61 5.88 -7.21
CA LEU A 28 2.09 6.03 -8.59
C LEU A 28 2.46 7.45 -8.98
N PRO A 29 1.64 8.48 -8.72
CA PRO A 29 1.94 9.82 -9.20
C PRO A 29 3.21 10.40 -8.60
N VAL A 30 3.71 9.85 -7.49
CA VAL A 30 4.87 10.41 -6.78
C VAL A 30 6.18 9.70 -7.05
N ARG A 31 6.15 8.60 -7.81
CA ARG A 31 7.30 7.73 -8.10
C ARG A 31 8.23 8.25 -9.18
N PRO A 32 7.75 8.76 -10.33
CA PRO A 32 8.66 9.07 -11.42
C PRO A 32 9.66 10.15 -11.02
N HIS A 33 10.94 9.89 -11.33
CA HIS A 33 12.06 10.75 -11.02
C HIS A 33 11.94 12.08 -11.78
N PRO A 34 12.25 13.24 -11.18
CA PRO A 34 12.08 14.54 -11.84
C PRO A 34 12.95 14.69 -13.11
N ASP A 35 14.10 14.01 -13.16
CA ASP A 35 15.03 14.08 -14.29
C ASP A 35 14.64 13.21 -15.50
N ASP A 36 13.67 12.30 -15.34
CA ASP A 36 13.20 11.47 -16.44
C ASP A 36 12.05 12.15 -17.18
N PRO A 37 12.11 12.23 -18.53
CA PRO A 37 11.01 12.79 -19.29
C PRO A 37 9.80 11.87 -19.21
N TRP A 38 8.62 12.48 -19.15
CA TRP A 38 7.37 11.73 -19.30
C TRP A 38 7.23 11.18 -20.71
N PRO A 39 6.71 9.94 -20.85
CA PRO A 39 6.19 9.47 -22.13
C PRO A 39 5.25 10.51 -22.72
N GLU A 40 5.29 10.69 -24.04
CA GLU A 40 4.48 11.70 -24.73
C GLU A 40 3.00 11.61 -24.38
N THR A 41 2.48 10.38 -24.34
CA THR A 41 1.08 10.06 -23.96
C THR A 41 0.74 10.39 -22.51
N MET A 42 1.73 10.53 -21.63
CA MET A 42 1.56 10.82 -20.20
C MET A 42 2.08 12.19 -19.79
N ARG A 43 2.48 13.04 -20.75
CA ARG A 43 2.96 14.39 -20.47
C ARG A 43 1.91 15.20 -19.70
N PRO A 44 2.33 16.08 -18.78
CA PRO A 44 1.40 16.99 -18.11
C PRO A 44 0.61 17.78 -19.15
N SER A 45 -0.71 17.74 -19.07
CA SER A 45 -1.54 18.61 -19.92
C SER A 45 -1.36 20.07 -19.50
N GLN A 46 -1.35 21.00 -20.46
CA GLN A 46 -1.18 22.43 -20.16
C GLN A 46 -2.38 23.03 -19.40
N THR A 47 -3.56 22.39 -19.45
CA THR A 47 -4.83 22.95 -18.95
C THR A 47 -5.63 22.00 -18.06
N GLY A 48 -5.08 20.83 -17.72
CA GLY A 48 -5.77 19.78 -16.94
C GLY A 48 -4.87 19.05 -15.94
N PRO A 49 -5.46 18.23 -15.05
CA PRO A 49 -4.69 17.45 -14.08
C PRO A 49 -3.74 16.49 -14.80
N HIS A 50 -2.50 16.38 -14.31
CA HIS A 50 -1.51 15.47 -14.90
C HIS A 50 -2.07 14.03 -14.91
N PRO A 51 -1.95 13.27 -16.03
CA PRO A 51 -2.47 11.90 -16.15
C PRO A 51 -2.06 10.95 -15.00
N ALA A 52 -0.89 11.20 -14.40
CA ALA A 52 -0.39 10.50 -13.23
C ALA A 52 -1.39 10.53 -12.05
N TYR A 53 -2.02 11.68 -11.77
CA TYR A 53 -2.98 11.85 -10.66
C TYR A 53 -4.40 11.37 -11.00
N CYS A 54 -4.60 10.84 -12.20
CA CYS A 54 -5.89 10.28 -12.59
C CYS A 54 -6.01 8.80 -12.21
N MET A 55 -4.89 8.07 -12.15
CA MET A 55 -4.85 6.67 -11.70
C MET A 55 -5.29 6.47 -10.24
N PRO A 56 -4.90 7.33 -9.27
CA PRO A 56 -5.46 7.26 -7.92
C PRO A 56 -6.99 7.39 -7.85
N ARG A 57 -7.65 7.93 -8.87
CA ARG A 57 -9.12 8.06 -8.87
C ARG A 57 -9.84 6.75 -9.15
N THR A 58 -9.13 5.75 -9.68
CA THR A 58 -9.61 4.37 -9.80
C THR A 58 -9.06 3.46 -8.68
N ALA A 59 -8.27 4.02 -7.75
CA ALA A 59 -7.90 3.34 -6.52
C ALA A 59 -9.05 3.46 -5.51
N PHE A 60 -9.46 2.35 -4.90
CA PHE A 60 -10.58 2.33 -3.95
C PHE A 60 -10.10 2.43 -2.51
N ASP A 61 -8.82 2.14 -2.27
CA ASP A 61 -8.20 1.92 -0.98
C ASP A 61 -6.94 2.76 -0.75
N LEU A 62 -6.72 3.09 0.52
CA LEU A 62 -5.45 3.57 1.05
C LEU A 62 -4.62 2.35 1.48
N ASP A 63 -3.73 1.90 0.60
CA ASP A 63 -2.81 0.79 0.87
C ASP A 63 -1.55 1.29 1.61
N LEU A 64 -1.30 0.79 2.82
CA LEU A 64 -0.14 1.18 3.63
C LEU A 64 0.54 -0.01 4.29
N PHE A 65 1.76 0.22 4.75
CA PHE A 65 2.51 -0.69 5.60
C PHE A 65 3.23 0.07 6.71
N ALA A 66 3.05 -0.34 7.97
CA ALA A 66 3.74 0.24 9.11
C ALA A 66 5.15 -0.36 9.24
N HIS A 67 6.11 0.14 8.46
CA HIS A 67 7.46 -0.40 8.36
C HIS A 67 8.22 -0.45 9.68
N SER A 68 8.00 0.54 10.56
CA SER A 68 8.57 0.54 11.91
C SER A 68 8.16 -0.67 12.76
N LEU A 69 7.05 -1.33 12.42
CA LEU A 69 6.49 -2.49 13.13
C LEU A 69 6.77 -3.83 12.43
N ARG A 70 7.55 -3.85 11.35
CA ARG A 70 7.77 -5.05 10.51
C ARG A 70 8.29 -6.30 11.24
N HIS A 71 8.91 -6.12 12.41
CA HIS A 71 9.47 -7.20 13.22
C HIS A 71 8.54 -7.69 14.32
N ARG A 72 7.36 -7.08 14.47
CA ARG A 72 6.32 -7.54 15.38
C ARG A 72 5.68 -8.82 14.86
N ASP A 73 5.20 -9.65 15.77
CA ASP A 73 4.28 -10.73 15.40
C ASP A 73 2.95 -10.16 14.90
N ALA A 74 2.14 -11.02 14.27
CA ALA A 74 0.90 -10.62 13.64
C ALA A 74 -0.11 -9.97 14.60
N HIS A 75 -0.23 -10.48 15.83
CA HIS A 75 -1.18 -9.98 16.81
C HIS A 75 -0.79 -8.59 17.30
N ASP A 76 0.48 -8.43 17.71
CA ASP A 76 0.99 -7.13 18.17
C ASP A 76 1.01 -6.09 17.05
N TYR A 77 1.40 -6.49 15.83
CA TYR A 77 1.34 -5.62 14.66
C TYR A 77 -0.08 -5.10 14.42
N GLY A 78 -1.07 -6.00 14.34
CA GLY A 78 -2.46 -5.63 14.07
C GLY A 78 -3.04 -4.71 15.14
N ARG A 79 -2.72 -4.98 16.41
CA ARG A 79 -3.14 -4.15 17.55
C ARG A 79 -2.53 -2.74 17.50
N GLU A 80 -1.22 -2.62 17.29
CA GLU A 80 -0.53 -1.32 17.23
C GLU A 80 -1.00 -0.50 16.02
N VAL A 81 -1.17 -1.13 14.85
CA VAL A 81 -1.72 -0.49 13.66
C VAL A 81 -3.14 0.02 13.91
N LEU A 82 -4.01 -0.81 14.48
CA LEU A 82 -5.39 -0.43 14.77
C LEU A 82 -5.45 0.76 15.73
N ALA A 83 -4.59 0.78 16.76
CA ALA A 83 -4.49 1.91 17.69
C ALA A 83 -4.09 3.20 16.96
N ALA A 84 -3.08 3.12 16.08
CA ALA A 84 -2.62 4.28 15.31
C ALA A 84 -3.71 4.84 14.38
N ILE A 85 -4.53 3.97 13.77
CA ILE A 85 -5.70 4.38 12.98
C ILE A 85 -6.75 5.05 13.89
N HIS A 86 -7.11 4.41 15.01
CA HIS A 86 -8.11 4.95 15.93
C HIS A 86 -7.74 6.32 16.53
N ASP A 87 -6.45 6.60 16.65
CA ASP A 87 -6.01 7.90 17.13
C ASP A 87 -6.35 9.04 16.13
N ILE A 88 -6.42 8.79 14.81
CA ILE A 88 -6.87 9.78 13.80
C ILE A 88 -8.35 9.64 13.45
N ALA A 89 -8.89 8.43 13.53
CA ALA A 89 -10.24 8.08 13.13
C ALA A 89 -10.82 7.12 14.18
N PRO A 90 -11.33 7.62 15.32
CA PRO A 90 -11.87 6.76 16.37
C PRO A 90 -13.11 6.01 15.88
N PRO A 91 -13.49 4.90 16.53
CA PRO A 91 -14.71 4.18 16.19
C PRO A 91 -15.93 5.11 16.16
N ILE A 92 -16.85 4.90 15.22
CA ILE A 92 -18.05 5.75 15.05
C ILE A 92 -18.91 5.88 16.31
N SER A 93 -18.84 4.89 17.21
CA SER A 93 -19.54 4.87 18.49
C SER A 93 -18.92 5.78 19.56
N GLN A 94 -17.74 6.35 19.31
CA GLN A 94 -17.03 7.20 20.27
C GLN A 94 -17.15 8.69 19.93
N PRO A 95 -17.13 9.58 20.93
CA PRO A 95 -17.15 11.02 20.68
C PRO A 95 -15.88 11.46 19.92
N GLY A 96 -16.08 12.27 18.88
CA GLY A 96 -14.99 12.81 18.06
C GLY A 96 -14.03 13.68 18.88
N ARG A 97 -12.73 13.58 18.61
CA ARG A 97 -11.66 14.34 19.25
C ARG A 97 -11.15 15.43 18.31
N THR A 98 -10.38 16.40 18.81
CA THR A 98 -9.76 17.43 17.94
C THR A 98 -8.79 16.83 16.93
N SER A 99 -8.11 15.73 17.28
CA SER A 99 -7.19 15.01 16.40
C SER A 99 -7.87 14.30 15.21
N THR A 100 -9.20 14.29 15.16
CA THR A 100 -9.99 13.61 14.14
C THR A 100 -10.51 14.56 13.08
N VAL A 101 -10.09 15.83 13.14
CA VAL A 101 -10.48 16.87 12.19
C VAL A 101 -9.38 16.99 11.14
N GLY A 102 -9.76 16.84 9.88
CA GLY A 102 -8.88 16.84 8.72
C GLY A 102 -9.16 17.97 7.72
N LEU A 103 -8.29 18.12 6.73
CA LEU A 103 -8.39 19.14 5.67
C LEU A 103 -8.72 20.55 6.20
N GLY A 104 -7.98 20.98 7.23
CA GLY A 104 -8.10 22.34 7.77
C GLY A 104 -9.40 22.64 8.52
N GLY A 105 -10.17 21.63 8.94
CA GLY A 105 -11.44 21.85 9.66
C GLY A 105 -12.67 21.28 8.96
N LEU A 106 -12.54 20.92 7.69
CA LEU A 106 -13.66 20.62 6.81
C LEU A 106 -14.21 19.20 6.94
N LEU A 107 -13.40 18.28 7.47
CA LEU A 107 -13.76 16.87 7.60
C LEU A 107 -13.56 16.39 9.02
N ARG A 108 -14.42 15.46 9.44
CA ARG A 108 -14.23 14.64 10.64
C ARG A 108 -14.10 13.17 10.25
N TYR A 109 -13.04 12.52 10.70
CA TYR A 109 -12.80 11.10 10.45
C TYR A 109 -13.35 10.22 11.56
N SER A 110 -13.87 9.06 11.18
CA SER A 110 -14.24 7.97 12.09
C SER A 110 -14.00 6.62 11.44
N ALA A 111 -13.62 5.62 12.24
CA ALA A 111 -13.45 4.24 11.80
C ALA A 111 -14.79 3.51 11.70
N ASN A 112 -15.00 2.84 10.57
CA ASN A 112 -16.19 2.06 10.26
C ASN A 112 -15.81 0.65 9.79
N ALA A 113 -16.33 -0.37 10.46
CA ALA A 113 -16.13 -1.78 10.07
C ALA A 113 -14.65 -2.18 9.85
N LEU A 114 -13.73 -1.69 10.70
CA LEU A 114 -12.34 -2.15 10.70
C LEU A 114 -12.25 -3.58 11.25
N THR A 115 -11.54 -4.43 10.52
CA THR A 115 -11.26 -5.82 10.88
C THR A 115 -9.76 -6.03 10.99
N VAL A 116 -9.31 -6.66 12.07
CA VAL A 116 -7.94 -7.16 12.21
C VAL A 116 -7.97 -8.66 11.94
N HIS A 117 -7.26 -9.11 10.91
CA HIS A 117 -7.16 -10.52 10.56
C HIS A 117 -6.05 -11.20 11.36
N ASP A 118 -6.10 -12.53 11.49
CA ASP A 118 -5.09 -13.33 12.19
C ASP A 118 -3.66 -13.12 11.65
N SER A 119 -3.53 -12.71 10.38
CA SER A 119 -2.26 -12.36 9.75
C SER A 119 -1.66 -11.03 10.23
N GLY A 120 -2.39 -10.25 11.02
CA GLY A 120 -2.07 -8.87 11.41
C GLY A 120 -2.54 -7.82 10.39
N GLN A 121 -3.11 -8.23 9.26
CA GLN A 121 -3.68 -7.31 8.28
C GLN A 121 -4.84 -6.53 8.90
N VAL A 122 -4.88 -5.22 8.69
CA VAL A 122 -6.01 -4.37 9.12
C VAL A 122 -6.71 -3.83 7.88
N MET A 123 -7.97 -4.18 7.70
CA MET A 123 -8.76 -3.78 6.54
C MET A 123 -10.14 -3.28 6.97
N GLY A 124 -10.69 -2.31 6.26
CA GLY A 124 -12.06 -1.87 6.45
C GLY A 124 -12.28 -0.50 5.84
N THR A 125 -13.12 0.32 6.48
CA THR A 125 -13.47 1.63 5.96
C THR A 125 -13.32 2.73 7.00
N LEU A 126 -13.04 3.94 6.53
CA LEU A 126 -13.08 5.16 7.32
C LEU A 126 -14.11 6.09 6.69
N ASN A 127 -14.91 6.73 7.55
CA ASN A 127 -15.86 7.75 7.14
C ASN A 127 -15.21 9.12 7.28
N ALA A 128 -15.17 9.87 6.19
CA ALA A 128 -14.84 11.28 6.17
C ALA A 128 -16.14 12.09 6.11
N GLN A 129 -16.61 12.55 7.27
CA GLN A 129 -17.84 13.32 7.43
C GLN A 129 -17.56 14.80 7.13
N PRO A 130 -18.16 15.40 6.09
CA PRO A 130 -18.09 16.84 5.90
C PRO A 130 -18.78 17.57 7.04
N VAL A 131 -18.12 18.61 7.57
CA VAL A 131 -18.59 19.35 8.73
C VAL A 131 -18.48 20.87 8.56
N ASP A 132 -19.32 21.59 9.29
CA ASP A 132 -19.25 23.04 9.42
C ASP A 132 -18.25 23.42 10.54
N ASP A 133 -17.18 24.12 10.16
CA ASP A 133 -16.07 24.52 11.03
C ASP A 133 -16.40 25.71 11.95
N ARG A 134 -17.46 26.49 11.63
CA ARG A 134 -17.88 27.69 12.38
C ARG A 134 -18.29 27.41 13.82
N TYR A 135 -18.64 26.17 14.12
CA TYR A 135 -19.05 25.74 15.46
C TYR A 135 -17.88 25.22 16.31
N GLY A 136 -16.66 25.23 15.76
CA GLY A 136 -15.44 24.81 16.44
C GLY A 136 -15.24 23.28 16.49
N PRO A 137 -14.02 22.81 16.80
CA PRO A 137 -13.61 21.42 16.59
C PRO A 137 -14.33 20.41 17.51
N ARG A 138 -14.97 20.88 18.59
CA ARG A 138 -15.75 20.06 19.53
C ARG A 138 -17.25 19.99 19.21
N ARG A 139 -17.78 20.88 18.37
CA ARG A 139 -19.18 20.92 17.93
C ARG A 139 -19.23 20.92 16.40
N THR A 140 -18.73 19.89 15.75
CA THR A 140 -18.81 19.83 14.28
C THR A 140 -20.21 19.35 13.88
N VAL A 141 -20.95 20.16 13.14
CA VAL A 141 -22.26 19.79 12.58
C VAL A 141 -22.04 19.14 11.22
N ALA A 142 -22.61 17.96 10.99
CA ALA A 142 -22.57 17.31 9.68
C ALA A 142 -23.35 18.13 8.64
N VAL A 143 -22.75 18.34 7.47
CA VAL A 143 -23.37 19.16 6.39
C VAL A 143 -23.67 18.38 5.11
N ALA A 144 -23.20 17.14 5.00
CA ALA A 144 -23.42 16.25 3.86
C ALA A 144 -23.26 14.79 4.28
N ASP A 145 -23.54 13.84 3.38
CA ASP A 145 -23.28 12.43 3.64
C ASP A 145 -21.77 12.13 3.79
N PRO A 146 -21.39 11.14 4.62
CA PRO A 146 -20.01 10.77 4.79
C PRO A 146 -19.42 10.18 3.50
N ILE A 147 -18.20 10.58 3.19
CA ILE A 147 -17.44 10.00 2.09
C ILE A 147 -16.66 8.81 2.66
N VAL A 148 -16.92 7.63 2.12
CA VAL A 148 -16.26 6.39 2.56
C VAL A 148 -14.93 6.23 1.84
N VAL A 149 -13.89 5.94 2.60
CA VAL A 149 -12.55 5.59 2.12
C VAL A 149 -12.19 4.24 2.67
N GLU A 150 -11.70 3.36 1.81
CA GLU A 150 -11.27 2.03 2.22
C GLU A 150 -9.81 2.11 2.65
N ILE A 151 -9.43 1.31 3.65
CA ILE A 151 -8.06 1.22 4.12
C ILE A 151 -7.64 -0.24 4.15
N ASP A 152 -6.44 -0.51 3.66
CA ASP A 152 -5.82 -1.84 3.70
C ASP A 152 -4.36 -1.72 4.15
N ILE A 153 -4.13 -2.05 5.42
CA ILE A 153 -2.79 -2.08 6.00
C ILE A 153 -2.24 -3.49 5.88
N LYS A 154 -1.26 -3.66 4.98
CA LYS A 154 -0.64 -4.96 4.73
C LYS A 154 0.12 -5.44 5.98
N PRO A 155 0.11 -6.75 6.29
CA PRO A 155 0.91 -7.32 7.37
C PRO A 155 2.37 -7.55 6.94
N PRO A 156 3.32 -7.71 7.88
CA PRO A 156 4.72 -7.99 7.56
C PRO A 156 4.92 -9.24 6.71
N SER A 157 4.11 -10.27 6.93
CA SER A 157 4.15 -11.54 6.18
C SER A 157 3.89 -11.39 4.67
N LYS A 158 3.25 -10.30 4.25
CA LYS A 158 2.97 -9.99 2.83
C LYS A 158 3.93 -8.94 2.25
N MET A 159 4.84 -8.40 3.06
CA MET A 159 5.66 -7.24 2.70
C MET A 159 7.15 -7.59 2.71
N VAL A 160 7.58 -8.37 1.73
CA VAL A 160 9.00 -8.69 1.50
C VAL A 160 9.70 -7.46 0.90
N TYR A 161 10.78 -6.99 1.51
CA TYR A 161 11.56 -5.87 1.01
C TYR A 161 12.72 -6.36 0.15
N VAL A 162 12.77 -5.89 -1.10
CA VAL A 162 13.88 -6.14 -2.01
C VAL A 162 14.47 -4.79 -2.44
N GLY A 163 15.45 -4.34 -1.67
CA GLY A 163 16.04 -3.02 -1.78
C GLY A 163 15.51 -2.01 -0.74
N PRO A 164 16.09 -0.79 -0.74
CA PRO A 164 15.64 0.27 0.16
C PRO A 164 14.25 0.79 -0.24
N PRO A 165 13.52 1.46 0.67
CA PRO A 165 12.30 2.19 0.34
C PRO A 165 12.57 3.28 -0.69
N ASP A 166 11.59 3.58 -1.55
CA ASP A 166 11.71 4.72 -2.47
C ASP A 166 11.26 6.01 -1.78
N VAL A 167 11.70 7.14 -2.31
CA VAL A 167 11.32 8.46 -1.83
C VAL A 167 10.34 9.08 -2.82
N SER A 168 9.26 9.67 -2.32
CA SER A 168 8.36 10.47 -3.15
C SER A 168 9.06 11.74 -3.64
N HIS A 169 9.06 11.98 -4.95
CA HIS A 169 9.70 13.17 -5.53
C HIS A 169 8.76 14.37 -5.62
N ARG A 170 7.46 14.16 -5.41
CA ARG A 170 6.42 15.20 -5.41
C ARG A 170 5.29 14.84 -4.44
N SER A 171 4.33 15.74 -4.28
CA SER A 171 3.16 15.52 -3.40
C SER A 171 2.20 14.48 -3.98
N VAL A 172 1.60 13.66 -3.10
CA VAL A 172 0.54 12.69 -3.44
C VAL A 172 -0.72 13.37 -4.01
N THR A 173 -0.94 14.62 -3.63
CA THR A 173 -1.97 15.48 -4.21
C THR A 173 -1.37 16.46 -5.22
N ALA A 174 -2.06 16.65 -6.35
CA ALA A 174 -1.75 17.68 -7.34
C ALA A 174 -2.25 19.07 -6.93
N LEU A 175 -3.10 19.13 -5.90
CA LEU A 175 -3.78 20.34 -5.48
C LEU A 175 -2.96 21.03 -4.39
N ASP A 176 -2.64 22.30 -4.65
CA ASP A 176 -2.13 23.22 -3.64
C ASP A 176 -3.34 23.89 -2.98
N LEU A 177 -3.60 23.55 -1.72
CA LEU A 177 -4.69 24.11 -0.93
C LEU A 177 -4.08 24.88 0.26
N PRO A 178 -4.52 26.11 0.54
CA PRO A 178 -4.06 26.85 1.72
C PRO A 178 -4.22 26.01 3.00
N GLY A 179 -3.12 25.79 3.73
CA GLY A 179 -3.11 25.00 4.96
C GLY A 179 -2.89 23.49 4.78
N LEU A 180 -2.89 22.96 3.55
CA LEU A 180 -2.51 21.58 3.28
C LEU A 180 -1.03 21.52 2.89
N MET A 181 -0.18 21.07 3.81
CA MET A 181 1.24 20.86 3.49
C MET A 181 1.40 19.75 2.44
N PRO A 182 2.34 19.90 1.47
CA PRO A 182 2.65 18.85 0.51
C PRO A 182 3.01 17.54 1.21
N VAL A 183 2.30 16.45 0.91
CA VAL A 183 2.52 15.15 1.54
C VAL A 183 3.45 14.32 0.66
N ARG A 184 4.65 14.06 1.17
CA ARG A 184 5.73 13.33 0.49
C ARG A 184 6.12 12.10 1.32
N PRO A 185 5.36 11.00 1.22
CA PRO A 185 5.58 9.81 2.04
C PRO A 185 6.78 8.99 1.56
N THR A 186 7.35 8.19 2.45
CA THR A 186 8.20 7.07 2.06
C THR A 186 7.35 6.03 1.32
N LEU A 187 7.91 5.40 0.30
CA LEU A 187 7.20 4.47 -0.57
C LEU A 187 7.76 3.06 -0.43
N PHE A 188 6.89 2.07 -0.59
CA PHE A 188 7.34 0.68 -0.76
C PHE A 188 8.22 0.55 -2.01
N PRO A 189 9.27 -0.31 -2.05
CA PRO A 189 10.21 -0.34 -3.17
C PRO A 189 9.52 -0.63 -4.51
N ILE A 190 9.95 0.09 -5.55
CA ILE A 190 9.41 0.00 -6.91
C ILE A 190 9.49 -1.42 -7.46
N SER A 191 10.61 -2.10 -7.22
CA SER A 191 10.84 -3.48 -7.65
C SER A 191 9.79 -4.43 -7.08
N ASN A 192 9.43 -4.26 -5.80
CA ASN A 192 8.39 -5.06 -5.17
C ASN A 192 7.00 -4.73 -5.71
N GLN A 193 6.68 -3.45 -5.97
CA GLN A 193 5.38 -3.10 -6.56
C GLN A 193 5.19 -3.62 -7.99
N ILE A 194 6.24 -3.55 -8.81
CA ILE A 194 6.23 -4.12 -10.16
C ILE A 194 6.08 -5.64 -10.06
N ALA A 195 6.86 -6.30 -9.20
CA ALA A 195 6.76 -7.74 -8.99
C ALA A 195 5.37 -8.18 -8.51
N ASP A 196 4.78 -7.48 -7.55
CA ASP A 196 3.42 -7.77 -7.06
C ASP A 196 2.41 -7.72 -8.20
N LYS A 197 2.46 -6.67 -9.04
CA LYS A 197 1.52 -6.53 -10.17
C LYS A 197 1.76 -7.57 -11.25
N LEU A 198 3.03 -7.85 -11.60
CA LEU A 198 3.38 -8.91 -12.54
C LEU A 198 2.83 -10.25 -12.08
N VAL A 199 3.10 -10.64 -10.84
CA VAL A 199 2.65 -11.94 -10.29
C VAL A 199 1.13 -11.99 -10.21
N LEU A 200 0.49 -10.95 -9.66
CA LEU A 200 -0.97 -10.89 -9.50
C LEU A 200 -1.75 -10.95 -10.82
N LEU A 201 -1.18 -10.46 -11.92
CA LEU A 201 -1.81 -10.50 -13.24
C LEU A 201 -1.66 -11.86 -13.94
N THR A 202 -0.82 -12.77 -13.42
CA THR A 202 -0.60 -14.10 -14.03
C THR A 202 -1.55 -15.18 -13.52
N GLY A 203 -2.21 -14.97 -12.39
CA GLY A 203 -3.15 -15.92 -11.80
C GLY A 203 -4.60 -15.46 -11.83
N PRO A 204 -5.53 -16.34 -11.43
CA PRO A 204 -6.96 -16.06 -11.46
C PRO A 204 -7.31 -14.83 -10.61
N PRO A 205 -8.22 -13.95 -11.08
CA PRO A 205 -8.68 -12.82 -10.31
C PRO A 205 -9.43 -13.34 -9.07
N THR A 206 -8.74 -13.29 -7.93
CA THR A 206 -9.29 -13.65 -6.63
C THR A 206 -9.83 -12.38 -5.97
N SER A 207 -11.15 -12.26 -5.87
CA SER A 207 -11.78 -11.22 -5.07
C SER A 207 -11.46 -11.47 -3.59
N LEU A 208 -10.90 -10.48 -2.91
CA LEU A 208 -10.79 -10.49 -1.43
C LEU A 208 -12.16 -10.26 -0.76
N ARG A 209 -13.21 -9.96 -1.53
CA ARG A 209 -14.54 -9.51 -1.07
C ARG A 209 -15.67 -10.47 -1.37
N GLY A 210 -15.37 -11.75 -1.63
CA GLY A 210 -16.37 -12.78 -1.94
C GLY A 210 -16.86 -12.78 -3.39
N ASN A 211 -17.94 -13.54 -3.63
CA ASN A 211 -18.46 -14.07 -4.91
C ASN A 211 -18.84 -13.06 -6.02
N ASN A 212 -18.48 -11.78 -5.91
CA ASN A 212 -18.70 -10.86 -7.02
C ASN A 212 -17.68 -11.14 -8.14
N THR A 213 -18.21 -11.62 -9.24
CA THR A 213 -17.55 -12.13 -10.44
C THR A 213 -16.93 -11.06 -11.34
N THR A 214 -16.95 -9.79 -10.91
CA THR A 214 -16.40 -8.68 -11.68
C THR A 214 -14.91 -8.54 -11.37
N ALA A 215 -14.06 -8.88 -12.35
CA ALA A 215 -12.60 -8.75 -12.27
C ALA A 215 -12.11 -7.27 -12.23
N TRP A 216 -13.00 -6.34 -11.88
CA TRP A 216 -12.81 -4.89 -11.97
C TRP A 216 -11.58 -4.40 -11.20
N HIS A 217 -11.28 -5.02 -10.06
CA HIS A 217 -10.11 -4.69 -9.24
C HIS A 217 -8.76 -5.01 -9.90
N ARG A 218 -8.72 -5.84 -10.96
CA ARG A 218 -7.47 -6.23 -11.64
C ARG A 218 -7.18 -5.41 -12.89
N TYR A 219 -8.18 -4.79 -13.51
CA TYR A 219 -7.97 -3.91 -14.67
C TYR A 219 -7.06 -2.74 -14.32
N LYS A 220 -7.21 -2.17 -13.13
CA LYS A 220 -6.29 -1.12 -12.64
C LYS A 220 -4.86 -1.63 -12.48
N ASP A 221 -4.64 -2.89 -12.10
CA ASP A 221 -3.28 -3.42 -11.89
C ASP A 221 -2.49 -3.47 -13.20
N LEU A 222 -3.16 -3.74 -14.33
CA LEU A 222 -2.56 -3.66 -15.67
C LEU A 222 -2.15 -2.23 -16.01
N ILE A 223 -3.05 -1.26 -15.79
CA ILE A 223 -2.78 0.16 -16.07
C ILE A 223 -1.66 0.69 -15.15
N ASP A 224 -1.70 0.31 -13.87
CA ASP A 224 -0.65 0.64 -12.90
C ASP A 224 0.71 0.07 -13.32
N LEU A 225 0.75 -1.20 -13.74
CA LEU A 225 1.97 -1.84 -14.19
C LEU A 225 2.53 -1.16 -15.43
N HIS A 226 1.67 -0.88 -16.42
CA HIS A 226 2.05 -0.12 -17.60
C HIS A 226 2.60 1.28 -17.22
N TYR A 227 1.95 1.97 -16.29
CA TYR A 227 2.42 3.26 -15.78
C TYR A 227 3.81 3.14 -15.15
N LEU A 228 4.03 2.18 -14.26
CA LEU A 228 5.31 1.97 -13.59
C LEU A 228 6.43 1.70 -14.59
N ILE A 229 6.22 0.78 -15.54
CA ILE A 229 7.19 0.46 -16.60
C ILE A 229 7.46 1.69 -17.48
N SER A 230 6.43 2.48 -17.78
CA SER A 230 6.56 3.64 -18.67
C SER A 230 7.14 4.88 -17.99
N THR A 231 7.36 4.88 -16.67
CA THR A 231 7.73 6.12 -15.96
C THR A 231 8.80 5.96 -14.89
N CYS A 232 9.07 4.73 -14.42
CA CYS A 232 9.99 4.49 -13.31
C CYS A 232 11.24 3.75 -13.76
N ARG A 233 12.40 4.16 -13.23
CA ARG A 233 13.63 3.36 -13.32
C ARG A 233 13.53 2.18 -12.36
N VAL A 234 13.98 1.00 -12.79
CA VAL A 234 14.06 -0.18 -11.92
C VAL A 234 15.37 -0.94 -12.15
N ASP A 235 15.97 -1.41 -11.05
CA ASP A 235 17.18 -2.21 -11.07
C ASP A 235 16.82 -3.68 -11.37
N GLY A 236 17.43 -4.26 -12.40
CA GLY A 236 17.07 -5.59 -12.90
C GLY A 236 17.29 -6.70 -11.87
N ASP A 237 18.38 -6.62 -11.09
CA ASP A 237 18.69 -7.60 -10.05
C ASP A 237 17.65 -7.56 -8.92
N LEU A 238 17.30 -6.36 -8.47
CA LEU A 238 16.25 -6.18 -7.46
C LEU A 238 14.89 -6.67 -7.96
N LEU A 239 14.53 -6.39 -9.21
CA LEU A 239 13.26 -6.85 -9.74
C LEU A 239 13.22 -8.38 -9.88
N ARG A 240 14.28 -9.01 -10.39
CA ARG A 240 14.37 -10.48 -10.47
C ARG A 240 14.22 -11.12 -9.09
N GLN A 241 14.92 -10.59 -8.09
CA GLN A 241 14.78 -11.07 -6.72
C GLN A 241 13.35 -10.84 -6.18
N ALA A 242 12.77 -9.65 -6.40
CA ALA A 242 11.41 -9.33 -5.95
C ALA A 242 10.34 -10.23 -6.59
N VAL A 243 10.51 -10.59 -7.86
CA VAL A 243 9.67 -11.57 -8.55
C VAL A 243 9.88 -12.96 -7.95
N ALA A 244 11.13 -13.42 -7.80
CA ALA A 244 11.43 -14.76 -7.29
C ALA A 244 10.92 -15.00 -5.86
N THR A 245 10.94 -13.97 -5.01
CA THR A 245 10.51 -14.07 -3.61
C THR A 245 9.09 -13.52 -3.37
N ASN A 246 8.29 -13.32 -4.42
CA ASN A 246 6.98 -12.70 -4.28
C ASN A 246 6.01 -13.62 -3.51
N TRP A 247 5.34 -13.08 -2.49
CA TRP A 247 4.42 -13.85 -1.65
C TRP A 247 3.17 -14.32 -2.40
N ASN A 248 2.79 -13.64 -3.48
CA ASN A 248 1.58 -13.96 -4.23
C ASN A 248 1.70 -15.25 -5.03
N TRP A 249 2.90 -15.82 -5.23
CA TRP A 249 3.08 -17.07 -5.98
C TRP A 249 2.21 -18.21 -5.45
N ASN A 250 2.22 -18.41 -4.13
CA ASN A 250 1.37 -19.41 -3.47
C ASN A 250 -0.12 -19.19 -3.73
N ARG A 251 -0.56 -17.92 -3.88
CA ARG A 251 -1.96 -17.56 -4.14
C ARG A 251 -2.32 -17.74 -5.62
N MET A 252 -1.36 -17.54 -6.52
CA MET A 252 -1.56 -17.67 -7.97
C MET A 252 -1.37 -19.11 -8.46
N ASP A 253 -0.97 -20.03 -7.59
CA ASP A 253 -0.63 -21.42 -7.94
C ASP A 253 0.42 -21.50 -9.06
N ALA A 254 1.45 -20.66 -8.94
CA ALA A 254 2.53 -20.55 -9.91
C ALA A 254 3.86 -20.27 -9.20
N GLU A 255 4.97 -20.63 -9.84
CA GLU A 255 6.33 -20.44 -9.29
C GLU A 255 7.17 -19.46 -10.11
N ARG A 256 6.69 -19.06 -11.28
CA ARG A 256 7.41 -18.21 -12.22
C ARG A 256 6.46 -17.48 -13.16
N LEU A 257 6.95 -16.38 -13.72
CA LEU A 257 6.22 -15.65 -14.77
C LEU A 257 6.07 -16.53 -16.02
N PRO A 258 4.96 -16.42 -16.77
CA PRO A 258 4.82 -17.08 -18.05
C PRO A 258 5.82 -16.51 -19.07
N VAL A 259 6.31 -17.37 -19.96
CA VAL A 259 7.23 -17.01 -21.06
C VAL A 259 6.65 -17.52 -22.37
N PRO A 260 6.25 -16.64 -23.33
CA PRO A 260 6.21 -15.18 -23.20
C PRO A 260 5.22 -14.72 -22.12
N TYR A 261 5.41 -13.50 -21.60
CA TYR A 261 4.49 -12.97 -20.61
C TYR A 261 3.08 -12.78 -21.21
N ARG A 262 2.08 -13.12 -20.41
CA ARG A 262 0.66 -12.96 -20.70
C ARG A 262 -0.08 -12.71 -19.38
N VAL A 263 -1.21 -12.03 -19.46
CA VAL A 263 -2.11 -11.93 -18.30
C VAL A 263 -3.06 -13.15 -18.27
N TYR A 264 -3.50 -13.53 -17.07
CA TYR A 264 -4.41 -14.65 -16.88
C TYR A 264 -5.71 -14.47 -17.70
N GLY A 265 -6.15 -15.52 -18.40
CA GLY A 265 -7.41 -15.49 -19.14
C GLY A 265 -7.41 -14.52 -20.33
N GLN A 266 -6.24 -14.04 -20.78
CA GLN A 266 -6.09 -13.21 -21.97
C GLN A 266 -6.53 -13.96 -23.22
N SER A 267 -7.56 -13.50 -23.92
CA SER A 267 -7.87 -14.03 -25.26
C SER A 267 -6.90 -13.48 -26.32
N PRO A 268 -6.46 -14.26 -27.33
CA PRO A 268 -6.72 -15.68 -27.56
C PRO A 268 -5.70 -16.62 -26.88
N LEU A 269 -4.85 -16.11 -25.97
CA LEU A 269 -3.72 -16.81 -25.37
C LEU A 269 -4.05 -17.60 -24.09
N ALA A 270 -5.31 -17.60 -23.65
CA ALA A 270 -5.76 -18.32 -22.46
C ALA A 270 -5.60 -19.83 -22.67
N THR A 271 -5.12 -20.55 -21.65
CA THR A 271 -5.05 -22.00 -21.71
C THR A 271 -6.46 -22.62 -21.69
N PRO A 272 -6.63 -23.89 -22.11
CA PRO A 272 -7.95 -24.54 -22.12
C PRO A 272 -8.68 -24.52 -20.77
N ASP A 273 -7.93 -24.58 -19.67
CA ASP A 273 -8.46 -24.60 -18.31
C ASP A 273 -8.60 -23.20 -17.70
N GLU A 274 -8.14 -22.15 -18.38
CA GLU A 274 -8.26 -20.77 -17.93
C GLU A 274 -9.61 -20.17 -18.31
N ARG A 275 -10.29 -19.58 -17.31
CA ARG A 275 -11.44 -18.72 -17.57
C ARG A 275 -10.99 -17.51 -18.39
N GLN A 276 -11.59 -17.33 -19.58
CA GLN A 276 -11.40 -16.11 -20.36
C GLN A 276 -11.93 -14.89 -19.60
N ILE A 277 -11.10 -13.85 -19.57
CA ILE A 277 -11.42 -12.57 -18.95
C ILE A 277 -11.55 -11.52 -20.06
N PRO A 278 -12.62 -10.71 -20.08
CA PRO A 278 -12.87 -9.72 -21.12
C PRO A 278 -12.01 -8.45 -20.94
N TRP A 279 -10.69 -8.61 -20.82
CA TRP A 279 -9.74 -7.54 -20.52
C TRP A 279 -9.87 -6.33 -21.44
N GLU A 280 -9.90 -6.55 -22.75
CA GLU A 280 -9.94 -5.47 -23.74
C GLU A 280 -11.22 -4.63 -23.63
N ALA A 281 -12.38 -5.29 -23.63
CA ALA A 281 -13.67 -4.62 -23.53
C ALA A 281 -13.81 -3.80 -22.25
N GLU A 282 -13.29 -4.31 -21.12
CA GLU A 282 -13.42 -3.68 -19.81
C GLU A 282 -12.42 -2.54 -19.61
N ILE A 283 -11.18 -2.68 -20.10
CA ILE A 283 -10.21 -1.58 -20.15
C ILE A 283 -10.74 -0.45 -21.02
N ASP A 284 -11.33 -0.77 -22.17
CA ASP A 284 -11.91 0.25 -23.04
C ASP A 284 -13.15 0.88 -22.40
N ALA A 285 -14.01 0.12 -21.72
CA ALA A 285 -15.12 0.68 -20.94
C ALA A 285 -14.62 1.66 -19.86
N LEU A 286 -13.57 1.32 -19.11
CA LEU A 286 -12.91 2.21 -18.14
C LEU A 286 -12.38 3.48 -18.80
N ARG A 287 -11.71 3.37 -19.96
CA ARG A 287 -11.20 4.52 -20.73
C ARG A 287 -12.31 5.44 -21.25
N HIS A 288 -13.47 4.88 -21.57
CA HIS A 288 -14.64 5.66 -21.97
C HIS A 288 -15.30 6.37 -20.78
N GLN A 289 -15.47 5.66 -19.66
CA GLN A 289 -16.10 6.18 -18.44
C GLN A 289 -15.26 7.28 -17.78
N TRP A 290 -13.92 7.17 -17.84
CA TRP A 290 -12.99 8.10 -17.23
C TRP A 290 -12.17 8.78 -18.33
N PRO A 291 -12.55 9.98 -18.82
CA PRO A 291 -11.88 10.65 -19.93
C PRO A 291 -10.37 10.81 -19.74
N GLN A 292 -9.91 10.86 -18.50
CA GLN A 292 -8.49 10.99 -18.17
C GLN A 292 -7.68 9.73 -18.45
N LEU A 293 -8.33 8.55 -18.50
CA LEU A 293 -7.69 7.29 -18.89
C LEU A 293 -7.51 7.15 -20.40
N ARG A 294 -8.08 8.05 -21.22
CA ARG A 294 -7.88 8.04 -22.69
C ARG A 294 -6.44 8.27 -23.11
N ALA A 295 -5.63 8.87 -22.22
CA ALA A 295 -4.19 9.02 -22.39
C ALA A 295 -3.43 7.68 -22.36
N TYR A 296 -4.02 6.64 -21.75
CA TYR A 296 -3.43 5.30 -21.69
C TYR A 296 -3.74 4.51 -22.98
N PRO A 297 -2.82 3.63 -23.41
CA PRO A 297 -3.03 2.80 -24.58
C PRO A 297 -4.16 1.78 -24.38
N HIS A 298 -4.59 1.16 -25.48
CA HIS A 298 -5.51 0.02 -25.43
C HIS A 298 -4.83 -1.19 -24.77
N PHE A 299 -5.64 -2.19 -24.40
CA PHE A 299 -5.20 -3.41 -23.72
C PHE A 299 -4.00 -4.09 -24.39
N SER A 300 -4.06 -4.32 -25.71
CA SER A 300 -2.98 -5.00 -26.46
C SER A 300 -1.64 -4.29 -26.33
N ALA A 301 -1.60 -2.98 -26.57
CA ALA A 301 -0.38 -2.19 -26.46
C ALA A 301 0.16 -2.09 -25.02
N MET A 302 -0.70 -2.11 -24.00
CA MET A 302 -0.25 -2.24 -22.61
C MET A 302 0.42 -3.59 -22.36
N VAL A 303 -0.18 -4.68 -22.81
CA VAL A 303 0.39 -6.03 -22.69
C VAL A 303 1.69 -6.15 -23.47
N ASP A 304 1.77 -5.65 -24.70
CA ASP A 304 3.00 -5.69 -25.50
C ASP A 304 4.17 -4.98 -24.80
N THR A 305 3.90 -3.83 -24.18
CA THR A 305 4.88 -3.10 -23.38
C THR A 305 5.40 -3.96 -22.21
N ILE A 306 4.50 -4.64 -21.50
CA ILE A 306 4.84 -5.49 -20.36
C ILE A 306 5.58 -6.75 -20.82
N SER A 307 5.17 -7.34 -21.94
CA SER A 307 5.79 -8.52 -22.52
C SER A 307 7.20 -8.23 -23.00
N HIS A 308 7.44 -7.08 -23.63
CA HIS A 308 8.79 -6.64 -23.98
C HIS A 308 9.66 -6.42 -22.73
N PHE A 309 9.13 -5.69 -21.74
CA PHE A 309 9.82 -5.43 -20.47
C PHE A 309 10.25 -6.73 -19.75
N THR A 310 9.38 -7.75 -19.73
CA THR A 310 9.63 -9.02 -19.03
C THR A 310 10.45 -10.02 -19.83
N ALA A 311 10.39 -10.00 -21.17
CA ALA A 311 11.14 -10.93 -22.02
C ALA A 311 12.66 -10.84 -21.80
N GLU A 312 13.15 -9.63 -21.56
CA GLU A 312 14.58 -9.34 -21.38
C GLU A 312 15.00 -9.34 -19.90
N LEU A 313 14.06 -9.48 -18.96
CA LEU A 313 14.34 -9.39 -17.53
C LEU A 313 15.29 -10.49 -17.05
N SER A 314 15.19 -11.71 -17.59
CA SER A 314 16.06 -12.83 -17.19
C SER A 314 17.53 -12.61 -17.56
N ALA A 315 17.80 -11.90 -18.66
CA ALA A 315 19.14 -11.56 -19.15
C ALA A 315 19.67 -10.22 -18.63
N SER A 316 18.88 -9.49 -17.84
CA SER A 316 19.12 -8.13 -17.37
C SER A 316 19.98 -8.07 -16.09
N GLU A 317 21.10 -8.80 -16.08
CA GLU A 317 22.06 -8.75 -14.98
C GLU A 317 22.82 -7.43 -14.94
N SER A 318 22.93 -6.83 -13.74
CA SER A 318 23.61 -5.53 -13.57
C SER A 318 23.07 -4.43 -14.51
N SER A 319 21.81 -4.53 -14.91
CA SER A 319 21.16 -3.58 -15.79
C SER A 319 20.11 -2.75 -15.04
N ARG A 320 19.69 -1.67 -15.67
CA ARG A 320 18.62 -0.80 -15.21
C ARG A 320 17.64 -0.57 -16.34
N TRP A 321 16.36 -0.76 -16.04
CA TRP A 321 15.31 -0.33 -16.94
C TRP A 321 15.24 1.19 -16.96
N ARG A 322 15.27 1.76 -18.16
CA ARG A 322 15.00 3.17 -18.40
C ARG A 322 13.74 3.29 -19.24
N PRO A 323 12.70 3.97 -18.73
CA PRO A 323 11.47 4.16 -19.48
C PRO A 323 11.70 4.70 -20.89
N GLY A 324 11.11 4.03 -21.88
CA GLY A 324 11.24 4.38 -23.31
C GLY A 324 12.57 4.03 -23.97
N GLN A 325 13.58 3.56 -23.22
CA GLN A 325 14.90 3.18 -23.73
C GLN A 325 15.18 1.67 -23.59
N GLY A 326 14.54 1.00 -22.63
CA GLY A 326 14.71 -0.42 -22.40
C GLY A 326 15.67 -0.75 -21.25
N TRP A 327 16.17 -1.99 -21.23
CA TRP A 327 17.20 -2.41 -20.29
C TRP A 327 18.58 -1.94 -20.74
N GLU A 328 19.25 -1.15 -19.91
CA GLU A 328 20.60 -0.65 -20.20
C GLU A 328 21.61 -1.20 -19.19
N SER A 329 22.81 -1.54 -19.65
CA SER A 329 23.92 -1.86 -18.75
C SER A 329 24.18 -0.69 -17.80
N ASP A 330 24.25 -0.98 -16.50
CA ASP A 330 24.42 0.07 -15.50
C ASP A 330 25.83 0.05 -14.90
N PRO A 331 26.69 1.01 -15.23
CA PRO A 331 28.07 1.04 -14.72
C PRO A 331 28.16 1.23 -13.21
N THR A 332 27.06 1.62 -12.55
CA THR A 332 26.99 1.81 -11.09
C THR A 332 26.33 0.63 -10.36
N ALA A 333 26.02 -0.47 -11.07
CA ALA A 333 25.39 -1.66 -10.48
C ALA A 333 26.19 -2.24 -9.31
N ALA A 334 27.51 -2.37 -9.44
CA ALA A 334 28.38 -2.89 -8.38
C ALA A 334 28.36 -2.03 -7.10
N ALA A 335 28.42 -0.70 -7.26
CA ALA A 335 28.37 0.24 -6.15
C ALA A 335 27.02 0.18 -5.41
N ARG A 336 25.91 0.08 -6.14
CA ARG A 336 24.59 -0.14 -5.53
C ARG A 336 24.50 -1.50 -4.86
N GLY A 337 25.07 -2.55 -5.44
CA GLY A 337 25.21 -3.87 -4.83
C GLY A 337 25.83 -3.80 -3.43
N ALA A 338 26.94 -3.07 -3.29
CA ALA A 338 27.59 -2.86 -2.01
C ALA A 338 26.72 -2.05 -1.03
N GLN A 339 26.08 -0.98 -1.50
CA GLN A 339 25.17 -0.18 -0.66
C GLN A 339 23.97 -1.00 -0.15
N ARG A 340 23.42 -1.89 -1.00
CA ARG A 340 22.33 -2.82 -0.62
C ARG A 340 22.77 -3.79 0.48
N ALA A 341 23.98 -4.34 0.37
CA ALA A 341 24.51 -5.25 1.38
C ALA A 341 24.65 -4.58 2.77
N LEU A 342 25.00 -3.29 2.78
CA LEU A 342 25.04 -2.48 4.01
C LEU A 342 23.64 -2.31 4.61
N TYR A 343 22.65 -1.87 3.81
CA TYR A 343 21.26 -1.75 4.28
C TYR A 343 20.72 -3.08 4.82
N ALA A 344 20.92 -4.18 4.11
CA ALA A 344 20.50 -5.51 4.56
C ALA A 344 21.19 -5.97 5.85
N ARG A 345 22.39 -5.45 6.15
CA ARG A 345 23.07 -5.69 7.43
C ARG A 345 22.46 -4.84 8.55
N GLU A 346 22.26 -3.55 8.33
CA GLU A 346 21.65 -2.64 9.30
C GLU A 346 20.23 -3.10 9.69
N ASP A 347 19.46 -3.58 8.73
CA ASP A 347 18.11 -4.12 8.97
C ASP A 347 18.14 -5.38 9.84
N ARG A 348 19.10 -6.28 9.61
CA ARG A 348 19.30 -7.48 10.43
C ARG A 348 19.73 -7.12 11.86
N GLU A 349 20.64 -6.15 12.00
CA GLU A 349 21.08 -5.66 13.31
C GLU A 349 19.94 -4.98 14.08
N ARG A 350 19.08 -4.21 13.41
CA ARG A 350 17.89 -3.61 14.03
C ARG A 350 16.90 -4.67 14.48
N ALA A 351 16.64 -5.69 13.66
CA ALA A 351 15.77 -6.81 14.02
C ALA A 351 16.25 -7.53 15.29
N ALA A 352 17.57 -7.80 15.38
CA ALA A 352 18.16 -8.44 16.54
C ALA A 352 18.04 -7.59 17.82
N ARG A 353 18.20 -6.27 17.73
CA ARG A 353 18.06 -5.37 18.90
C ARG A 353 16.63 -5.33 19.44
N THR A 354 15.63 -5.33 18.56
CA THR A 354 14.21 -5.29 18.98
C THR A 354 13.78 -6.55 19.73
N GLN A 355 14.37 -7.72 19.39
CA GLN A 355 14.12 -8.97 20.12
C GLN A 355 14.65 -8.92 21.57
N HIS A 356 15.71 -8.15 21.84
CA HIS A 356 16.31 -8.05 23.18
C HIS A 356 15.64 -7.02 24.10
N THR A 357 14.84 -6.08 23.58
CA THR A 357 14.11 -5.08 24.40
C THR A 357 12.71 -5.52 24.81
N SER A 358 12.27 -6.73 24.44
CA SER A 358 11.00 -7.34 24.86
C SER A 358 11.10 -8.00 26.26
N THR A 359 11.82 -7.41 27.20
CA THR A 359 11.74 -7.84 28.60
C THR A 359 10.63 -7.05 29.28
N THR A 360 9.52 -7.76 29.57
CA THR A 360 8.51 -7.32 30.53
C THR A 360 9.22 -6.74 31.76
N PRO A 361 8.91 -5.51 32.21
CA PRO A 361 9.46 -5.04 33.47
C PRO A 361 9.06 -6.04 34.57
N PRO A 362 9.96 -6.45 35.48
CA PRO A 362 9.54 -7.23 36.63
C PRO A 362 8.44 -6.45 37.35
N PRO A 363 7.40 -7.13 37.85
CA PRO A 363 6.31 -6.45 38.53
C PRO A 363 6.91 -5.61 39.67
N ALA A 364 6.56 -4.32 39.68
CA ALA A 364 6.93 -3.43 40.76
C ALA A 364 6.49 -4.07 42.08
N ALA A 365 7.44 -4.29 42.99
CA ALA A 365 7.15 -4.78 44.33
C ALA A 365 6.26 -3.76 45.03
N GLY A 366 4.95 -3.99 45.00
CA GLY A 366 3.97 -3.26 45.79
C GLY A 366 4.17 -3.54 47.28
N PRO A 367 3.81 -2.59 48.15
CA PRO A 367 4.15 -2.61 49.56
C PRO A 367 3.55 -3.82 50.28
N GLN A 368 4.38 -4.49 51.08
CA GLN A 368 4.00 -5.60 51.95
C GLN A 368 2.80 -5.23 52.83
N GLN A 369 1.66 -5.88 52.61
CA GLN A 369 0.61 -5.96 53.62
C GLN A 369 1.07 -6.90 54.74
N LEU A 370 1.21 -6.32 55.93
CA LEU A 370 1.38 -6.99 57.20
C LEU A 370 0.30 -8.08 57.39
N GLY A 371 0.75 -9.31 57.61
CA GLY A 371 -0.11 -10.44 57.92
C GLY A 371 -0.85 -10.26 59.24
N GLY A 372 -2.16 -10.52 59.21
CA GLY A 372 -2.97 -10.83 60.40
C GLY A 372 -2.84 -12.32 60.75
N PRO A 373 -2.95 -12.69 62.04
CA PRO A 373 -2.60 -14.03 62.50
C PRO A 373 -3.73 -15.04 62.31
N ASP A 374 -3.32 -16.22 61.86
CA ASP A 374 -4.11 -17.43 61.76
C ASP A 374 -4.40 -18.00 63.16
N ARG A 375 -5.67 -18.22 63.49
CA ARG A 375 -6.09 -19.00 64.67
C ARG A 375 -6.93 -20.18 64.19
N THR A 376 -6.24 -21.31 64.03
CA THR A 376 -6.81 -22.65 64.04
C THR A 376 -7.33 -22.99 65.44
N ARG A 377 -8.61 -23.33 65.56
CA ARG A 377 -9.14 -24.21 66.61
C ARG A 377 -10.10 -25.20 65.96
N GLY A 378 -9.76 -26.48 66.11
CA GLY A 378 -10.56 -27.59 65.62
C GLY A 378 -11.60 -28.11 66.62
N ARG A 379 -12.43 -29.01 66.07
CA ARG A 379 -13.25 -30.08 66.67
C ARG A 379 -14.46 -29.69 67.54
N GLY A 380 -15.61 -30.30 67.20
CA GLY A 380 -16.68 -30.59 68.15
C GLY A 380 -18.05 -30.87 67.54
N LEU A 381 -18.28 -32.15 67.19
CA LEU A 381 -19.51 -32.97 67.34
C LEU A 381 -20.94 -32.40 67.04
N ARG A 382 -21.67 -33.22 66.27
CA ARG A 382 -23.14 -33.33 66.13
C ARG A 382 -23.88 -33.51 67.47
N PRO A 383 -25.21 -33.25 67.54
CA PRO A 383 -26.25 -34.14 66.94
C PRO A 383 -26.74 -33.72 65.56
#